data_AF-A0A2V7MDQ2-F1
#
_entry.id   AF-A0A2V7MDQ2-F1
#
_cell.length_a   1.000
_cell.length_b   1.000
_cell.length_c   1.000
_cell.angle_alpha   90.00
_cell.angle_beta   90.00
_cell.angle_gamma   90.00
#
_symmetry.space_group_name_H-M   'P 1'
#
loop_
_entity.id
_entity.type
_entity.pdbx_description
1 polymer ?
#
loop_
_entity_poly.entity_id
_entity_poly.type
_entity_poly.pdbx_seq_one_letter_code
_entity_poly.pdbx_strand_id
1 'polypeptide(L)'
;RQRKGPALVHAHVIRPYSHSLSDDEILYKPPREREAEAKRDAVTAFPKRLLDEGVATEAEIEAIKGQVDEDIQVATDMALASPQPKPETALLWVYSPDVDPTSEQFDTEDDPHFTGEPTTMVDLLNACMKDEMARDPRILVFGEDVADVSREQYLKEVKGKGGVFKVTWGLQRQFGSDRVYNSPLAEANIAGRAIGLATRGLKPVVAIQFFDYIWPAYHQLRNELATLRWRSANNFSAPVVVRVTYGGYLKGGSVYHSQTGAVIFTSVPGLRVICPATALDANGLLRTAIRCDDPVLFLEHKHLYRQTYNKAPNPGPNFMIPFGKAKVVRDGTAVTVVAYGAVVQRALVAAKELEEKDGVSVEVIDLRSLSPVDWETIEASIRKTNKVIVAYEDAFSWGYGAEIAARIADQCFPWLDAPVKRVASTDTFVGYAPDLEDYILPQVEDLAQAMRELHAF
;
A
#
# COMPACT_ATOMS: atom_id res chain seq x y z
N ARG A 1 -2.56 37.15 -8.18
CA ARG A 1 -1.79 36.92 -6.92
C ARG A 1 -2.51 37.43 -5.67
N GLN A 2 -3.10 38.63 -5.67
CA GLN A 2 -3.82 39.21 -4.50
C GLN A 2 -4.93 38.31 -3.92
N ARG A 3 -5.68 37.59 -4.77
CA ARG A 3 -6.84 36.78 -4.35
C ARG A 3 -6.49 35.49 -3.57
N LYS A 4 -5.21 35.12 -3.45
CA LYS A 4 -4.70 33.91 -2.75
C LYS A 4 -5.56 32.64 -2.95
N GLY A 5 -5.98 32.38 -4.19
CA GLY A 5 -6.83 31.24 -4.53
C GLY A 5 -6.59 30.75 -5.96
N PRO A 6 -7.22 29.63 -6.37
CA PRO A 6 -7.07 29.10 -7.72
C PRO A 6 -7.56 30.11 -8.75
N ALA A 7 -6.86 30.17 -9.88
CA ALA A 7 -7.26 30.93 -11.06
C ALA A 7 -7.30 29.97 -12.24
N LEU A 8 -8.39 30.02 -13.02
CA LEU A 8 -8.55 29.23 -14.23
C LEU A 8 -8.38 30.15 -15.44
N VAL A 9 -7.44 29.81 -16.33
CA VAL A 9 -7.34 30.41 -17.67
C VAL A 9 -7.86 29.38 -18.66
N HIS A 10 -8.96 29.72 -19.35
CA HIS A 10 -9.51 28.88 -20.41
C HIS A 10 -8.99 29.36 -21.76
N ALA A 11 -7.96 28.70 -22.28
CA ALA A 11 -7.34 29.04 -23.57
C ALA A 11 -7.94 28.18 -24.69
N HIS A 12 -8.44 28.82 -25.74
CA HIS A 12 -9.00 28.14 -26.92
C HIS A 12 -7.92 27.98 -27.99
N VAL A 13 -7.33 26.79 -28.07
CA VAL A 13 -6.27 26.43 -29.03
C VAL A 13 -6.77 25.40 -30.04
N ILE A 14 -5.96 25.16 -31.07
CA ILE A 14 -6.15 24.05 -32.01
C ILE A 14 -5.22 22.90 -31.65
N ARG A 15 -5.51 21.70 -32.17
CA ARG A 15 -4.52 20.61 -32.27
C ARG A 15 -4.13 20.49 -33.74
N PRO A 16 -2.93 20.95 -34.16
CA PRO A 16 -2.58 21.06 -35.59
C PRO A 16 -2.49 19.72 -36.34
N TYR A 17 -2.40 18.61 -35.59
CA TYR A 17 -2.24 17.27 -36.11
C TYR A 17 -3.20 16.28 -35.41
N SER A 18 -3.22 15.04 -35.89
CA SER A 18 -3.92 13.90 -35.26
C SER A 18 -3.55 13.70 -33.78
N HIS A 19 -4.34 12.89 -33.05
CA HIS A 19 -4.08 12.63 -31.63
C HIS A 19 -2.71 12.01 -31.38
N SER A 20 -2.26 11.16 -32.31
CA SER A 20 -0.96 10.50 -32.33
C SER A 20 -0.55 10.25 -33.78
N LEU A 21 0.69 9.81 -34.02
CA LEU A 21 1.18 9.45 -35.36
C LEU A 21 0.43 8.23 -35.96
N SER A 22 -0.20 7.41 -35.13
CA SER A 22 -1.00 6.26 -35.58
C SER A 22 -2.47 6.59 -35.81
N ASP A 23 -2.87 7.84 -35.57
CA ASP A 23 -4.24 8.33 -35.73
C ASP A 23 -4.34 9.23 -36.96
N ASP A 24 -5.53 9.28 -37.57
CA ASP A 24 -5.80 10.13 -38.72
C ASP A 24 -7.05 10.96 -38.48
N GLU A 25 -6.86 12.25 -38.22
CA GLU A 25 -7.97 13.17 -37.98
C GLU A 25 -8.90 13.34 -39.18
N ILE A 26 -8.48 12.99 -40.41
CA ILE A 26 -9.36 13.03 -41.59
C ILE A 26 -10.57 12.12 -41.41
N LEU A 27 -10.42 11.03 -40.64
CA LEU A 27 -11.48 10.05 -40.40
C LEU A 27 -12.64 10.60 -39.55
N TYR A 28 -12.40 11.66 -38.76
CA TYR A 28 -13.40 12.21 -37.84
C TYR A 28 -13.53 13.73 -37.86
N LYS A 29 -12.71 14.44 -38.66
CA LYS A 29 -12.71 15.90 -38.78
C LYS A 29 -12.82 16.33 -40.25
N PRO A 30 -13.92 17.03 -40.63
CA PRO A 30 -14.15 17.39 -42.03
C PRO A 30 -13.10 18.42 -42.51
N PRO A 31 -12.80 18.46 -43.82
CA PRO A 31 -11.81 19.38 -44.39
C PRO A 31 -12.02 20.85 -43.97
N ARG A 32 -13.27 21.33 -43.98
CA ARG A 32 -13.63 22.70 -43.59
C ARG A 32 -13.15 23.10 -42.19
N GLU A 33 -13.13 22.14 -41.27
CA GLU A 33 -12.74 22.37 -39.88
C GLU A 33 -11.22 22.38 -39.75
N ARG A 34 -10.53 21.41 -40.37
CA ARG A 34 -9.06 21.37 -40.44
C ARG A 34 -8.48 22.64 -41.08
N GLU A 35 -9.08 23.10 -42.17
CA GLU A 35 -8.67 24.35 -42.85
C GLU A 35 -8.90 25.59 -41.98
N ALA A 36 -9.99 25.63 -41.20
CA ALA A 36 -10.27 26.72 -40.28
C ALA A 36 -9.29 26.72 -39.10
N GLU A 37 -8.91 25.55 -38.60
CA GLU A 37 -7.91 25.39 -37.55
C GLU A 37 -6.51 25.78 -38.04
N ALA A 38 -6.08 25.31 -39.22
CA ALA A 38 -4.77 25.63 -39.79
C ALA A 38 -4.53 27.14 -39.91
N LYS A 39 -5.57 27.93 -40.22
CA LYS A 39 -5.50 29.40 -40.27
C LYS A 39 -5.25 30.07 -38.92
N ARG A 40 -5.46 29.35 -37.81
CA ARG A 40 -5.29 29.82 -36.44
C ARG A 40 -4.02 29.27 -35.79
N ASP A 41 -3.22 28.49 -36.50
CA ASP A 41 -1.97 27.96 -35.99
C ASP A 41 -1.03 29.11 -35.62
N ALA A 42 -0.61 29.15 -34.36
CA ALA A 42 0.26 30.19 -33.85
C ALA A 42 1.65 30.16 -34.51
N VAL A 43 2.12 28.98 -34.94
CA VAL A 43 3.43 28.82 -35.60
C VAL A 43 3.45 29.55 -36.94
N THR A 44 2.30 29.65 -37.63
CA THR A 44 2.18 30.34 -38.91
C THR A 44 1.64 31.77 -38.77
N ALA A 45 0.64 31.97 -37.92
CA ALA A 45 -0.05 33.25 -37.77
C ALA A 45 0.73 34.29 -36.95
N PHE A 46 1.49 33.86 -35.94
CA PHE A 46 2.21 34.80 -35.07
C PHE A 46 3.38 35.50 -35.77
N PRO A 47 4.25 34.81 -36.55
CA PRO A 47 5.28 35.49 -37.33
C PRO A 47 4.70 36.51 -38.31
N LYS A 48 3.61 36.15 -39.01
CA LYS A 48 2.91 37.08 -39.90
C LYS A 48 2.45 38.34 -39.16
N ARG A 49 1.86 38.18 -37.98
CA ARG A 49 1.45 39.31 -37.15
C ARG A 49 2.62 40.19 -36.73
N LEU A 50 3.76 39.61 -36.35
CA LEU A 50 4.95 40.38 -35.98
C LEU A 50 5.50 41.20 -37.15
N LEU A 51 5.45 40.66 -38.37
CA LEU A 51 5.80 41.38 -39.59
C LEU A 51 4.81 42.52 -39.87
N ASP A 52 3.50 42.21 -39.83
CA ASP A 52 2.42 43.18 -40.09
C ASP A 52 2.44 44.35 -39.09
N GLU A 53 2.77 44.09 -37.83
CA GLU A 53 2.89 45.10 -36.77
C GLU A 53 4.28 45.79 -36.73
N GLY A 54 5.22 45.38 -37.59
CA GLY A 54 6.58 45.95 -37.63
C GLY A 54 7.43 45.65 -36.39
N VAL A 55 7.10 44.59 -35.64
CA VAL A 55 7.81 44.17 -34.43
C VAL A 55 9.05 43.35 -34.76
N ALA A 56 9.05 42.64 -35.88
CA ALA A 56 10.19 41.89 -36.41
C ALA A 56 10.25 41.98 -37.94
N THR A 57 11.42 41.67 -38.49
CA THR A 57 11.68 41.55 -39.93
C THR A 57 11.68 40.10 -40.38
N GLU A 58 11.52 39.87 -41.68
CA GLU A 58 11.57 38.52 -42.26
C GLU A 58 12.91 37.83 -41.98
N ALA A 59 14.02 38.58 -42.06
CA ALA A 59 15.35 38.06 -41.75
C ALA A 59 15.48 37.61 -40.28
N GLU A 60 14.89 38.36 -39.33
CA GLU A 60 14.89 37.96 -37.92
C GLU A 60 14.03 36.70 -37.67
N ILE A 61 12.87 36.60 -38.33
CA ILE A 61 12.03 35.40 -38.24
C ILE A 61 12.74 34.18 -38.83
N GLU A 62 13.37 34.30 -40.00
CA GLU A 62 14.11 33.19 -40.62
C GLU A 62 15.36 32.82 -39.81
N ALA A 63 16.05 33.79 -39.20
CA ALA A 63 17.15 33.51 -38.28
C ALA A 63 16.69 32.70 -37.06
N ILE A 64 15.53 33.02 -36.48
CA ILE A 64 14.95 32.25 -35.36
C ILE A 64 14.62 30.82 -35.81
N LYS A 65 13.99 30.64 -36.98
CA LYS A 65 13.69 29.30 -37.50
C LYS A 65 14.96 28.49 -37.73
N GLY A 66 15.98 29.08 -38.35
CA GLY A 66 17.27 28.44 -38.57
C GLY A 66 17.94 28.00 -37.28
N GLN A 67 17.87 28.83 -36.22
CA GLN A 67 18.37 28.45 -34.90
C GLN A 67 17.60 27.25 -34.31
N VAL A 68 16.27 27.24 -34.42
CA VAL A 68 15.44 26.12 -33.94
C VAL A 68 15.76 24.83 -34.70
N ASP A 69 15.95 24.91 -36.02
CA ASP A 69 16.33 23.75 -36.84
C ASP A 69 17.71 23.21 -36.45
N GLU A 70 18.69 24.09 -36.18
CA GLU A 70 20.00 23.71 -35.67
C GLU A 70 19.89 23.03 -34.29
N ASP A 71 19.13 23.62 -33.36
CA ASP A 71 18.92 23.06 -32.03
C ASP A 71 18.29 21.65 -32.10
N ILE A 72 17.30 21.44 -32.98
CA ILE A 72 16.67 20.14 -33.22
C ILE A 72 17.67 19.14 -33.81
N GLN A 73 18.49 19.57 -34.77
CA GLN A 73 19.48 18.71 -35.41
C GLN A 73 20.52 18.22 -34.39
N VAL A 74 21.07 19.14 -33.59
CA VAL A 74 22.02 18.81 -32.52
C VAL A 74 21.41 17.83 -31.52
N ALA A 75 20.18 18.08 -31.05
CA ALA A 75 19.49 17.19 -30.13
C ALA A 75 19.23 15.80 -30.73
N THR A 76 18.92 15.73 -32.03
CA THR A 76 18.69 14.49 -32.77
C THR A 76 19.98 13.67 -32.87
N ASP A 77 21.09 14.31 -33.25
CA ASP A 77 22.38 13.64 -33.36
C ASP A 77 22.86 13.11 -31.99
N MET A 78 22.66 13.87 -30.92
CA MET A 78 22.93 13.42 -29.56
C MET A 78 22.07 12.21 -29.16
N ALA A 79 20.77 12.23 -29.48
CA ALA A 79 19.86 11.13 -29.15
C ALA A 79 20.21 9.85 -29.93
N LEU A 80 20.54 9.96 -31.22
CA LEU A 80 20.93 8.83 -32.06
C LEU A 80 22.26 8.22 -31.65
N ALA A 81 23.20 9.04 -31.18
CA ALA A 81 24.49 8.59 -30.67
C ALA A 81 24.41 8.01 -29.24
N SER A 82 23.31 8.24 -28.53
CA SER A 82 23.16 7.79 -27.15
C SER A 82 22.96 6.27 -27.07
N PRO A 83 23.63 5.58 -26.14
CA PRO A 83 23.48 4.14 -25.98
C PRO A 83 22.06 3.79 -25.54
N GLN A 84 21.52 2.70 -26.10
CA GLN A 84 20.26 2.14 -25.64
C GLN A 84 20.42 1.50 -24.24
N PRO A 85 19.39 1.57 -23.38
CA PRO A 85 19.42 0.91 -22.08
C PRO A 85 19.55 -0.61 -22.23
N LYS A 86 20.25 -1.25 -21.29
CA LYS A 86 20.38 -2.71 -21.27
C LYS A 86 19.08 -3.36 -20.77
N PRO A 87 18.69 -4.56 -21.21
CA PRO A 87 17.44 -5.20 -20.80
C PRO A 87 17.26 -5.33 -19.27
N GLU A 88 18.35 -5.57 -18.55
CA GLU A 88 18.33 -5.80 -17.10
C GLU A 88 17.93 -4.55 -16.31
N THR A 89 18.03 -3.35 -16.92
CA THR A 89 17.60 -2.10 -16.27
C THR A 89 16.10 -2.06 -16.01
N ALA A 90 15.31 -2.96 -16.63
CA ALA A 90 13.87 -3.08 -16.39
C ALA A 90 13.51 -3.33 -14.92
N LEU A 91 14.42 -3.93 -14.14
CA LEU A 91 14.20 -4.26 -12.72
C LEU A 91 14.71 -3.18 -11.76
N LEU A 92 15.42 -2.17 -12.26
CA LEU A 92 15.99 -1.14 -11.40
C LEU A 92 14.90 -0.23 -10.85
N TRP A 93 15.06 0.16 -9.58
CA TRP A 93 14.25 1.19 -8.93
C TRP A 93 12.76 0.90 -8.81
N VAL A 94 12.35 -0.37 -8.90
CA VAL A 94 11.03 -0.81 -8.45
C VAL A 94 10.88 -0.51 -6.95
N TYR A 95 11.93 -0.80 -6.17
CA TYR A 95 12.06 -0.46 -4.75
C TYR A 95 13.28 0.44 -4.52
N SER A 96 13.42 0.97 -3.31
CA SER A 96 14.52 1.85 -2.92
C SER A 96 15.86 1.13 -3.07
N PRO A 97 16.87 1.73 -3.73
CA PRO A 97 18.23 1.18 -3.74
C PRO A 97 18.99 1.49 -2.44
N ASP A 98 18.52 2.45 -1.65
CA ASP A 98 19.27 3.02 -0.52
C ASP A 98 18.84 2.44 0.84
N VAL A 99 17.61 1.95 0.94
CA VAL A 99 17.04 1.43 2.19
C VAL A 99 16.31 0.14 1.90
N ASP A 100 16.83 -0.97 2.42
CA ASP A 100 16.21 -2.29 2.31
C ASP A 100 15.46 -2.63 3.61
N PRO A 101 14.11 -2.57 3.62
CA PRO A 101 13.32 -2.89 4.80
C PRO A 101 13.30 -4.39 5.16
N THR A 102 13.91 -5.24 4.34
CA THR A 102 14.05 -6.69 4.59
C THR A 102 15.37 -7.05 5.27
N SER A 103 16.28 -6.08 5.39
CA SER A 103 17.62 -6.31 5.94
C SER A 103 17.66 -6.39 7.47
N GLU A 104 18.74 -6.99 7.99
CA GLU A 104 19.09 -7.07 9.41
C GLU A 104 19.12 -5.72 10.13
N GLN A 105 19.27 -4.59 9.41
CA GLN A 105 19.19 -3.26 10.01
C GLN A 105 17.82 -2.99 10.67
N PHE A 106 16.77 -3.61 10.15
CA PHE A 106 15.41 -3.53 10.68
C PHE A 106 15.09 -4.65 11.66
N ASP A 107 16.02 -5.55 11.92
CA ASP A 107 15.84 -6.68 12.83
C ASP A 107 16.36 -6.35 14.23
N THR A 108 15.43 -5.90 15.06
CA THR A 108 15.70 -5.64 16.48
C THR A 108 14.74 -6.43 17.36
N GLU A 109 14.15 -7.51 16.84
CA GLU A 109 13.11 -8.26 17.55
C GLU A 109 13.66 -8.93 18.82
N ASP A 110 14.95 -9.25 18.83
CA ASP A 110 15.63 -9.97 19.93
C ASP A 110 16.05 -9.09 21.12
N ASP A 111 15.97 -7.76 21.00
CA ASP A 111 16.34 -6.81 22.08
C ASP A 111 15.23 -5.76 22.35
N PRO A 112 14.01 -6.19 22.74
CA PRO A 112 12.93 -5.26 23.07
C PRO A 112 13.16 -4.60 24.43
N HIS A 113 13.01 -3.27 24.47
CA HIS A 113 13.04 -2.50 25.71
C HIS A 113 11.64 -2.32 26.27
N PHE A 114 11.06 -3.41 26.80
CA PHE A 114 9.68 -3.40 27.26
C PHE A 114 9.44 -2.44 28.44
N THR A 115 8.36 -1.65 28.32
CA THR A 115 7.92 -0.74 29.38
C THR A 115 6.40 -0.77 29.55
N GLY A 116 5.96 -0.59 30.80
CA GLY A 116 4.55 -0.54 31.18
C GLY A 116 3.83 -1.90 31.13
N GLU A 117 2.54 -1.87 31.45
CA GLU A 117 1.66 -3.05 31.40
C GLU A 117 1.22 -3.38 29.96
N PRO A 118 0.85 -4.65 29.67
CA PRO A 118 0.30 -5.02 28.38
C PRO A 118 -0.90 -4.15 27.97
N THR A 119 -0.82 -3.57 26.78
CA THR A 119 -1.81 -2.64 26.24
C THR A 119 -2.30 -3.07 24.85
N THR A 120 -3.30 -2.38 24.32
CA THR A 120 -3.96 -2.76 23.06
C THR A 120 -3.11 -2.45 21.82
N MET A 121 -3.41 -3.11 20.69
CA MET A 121 -2.79 -2.81 19.40
C MET A 121 -3.00 -1.34 18.99
N VAL A 122 -4.16 -0.75 19.32
CA VAL A 122 -4.44 0.69 19.12
C VAL A 122 -3.40 1.55 19.84
N ASP A 123 -3.12 1.23 21.10
CA ASP A 123 -2.19 2.01 21.93
C ASP A 123 -0.74 1.82 21.47
N LEU A 124 -0.37 0.62 21.03
CA LEU A 124 0.98 0.37 20.51
C LEU A 124 1.23 1.01 19.14
N LEU A 125 0.25 1.02 18.24
CA LEU A 125 0.33 1.78 16.98
C LEU A 125 0.45 3.28 17.25
N ASN A 126 -0.32 3.80 18.21
CA ASN A 126 -0.23 5.19 18.64
C ASN A 126 1.16 5.54 19.19
N ALA A 127 1.69 4.70 20.08
CA ALA A 127 3.02 4.87 20.65
C ALA A 127 4.11 4.88 19.57
N CYS A 128 4.05 3.96 18.59
CA CYS A 128 4.96 3.96 17.45
C CYS A 128 4.93 5.29 16.68
N MET A 129 3.74 5.76 16.29
CA MET A 129 3.63 7.03 15.56
C MET A 129 4.13 8.22 16.39
N LYS A 130 3.87 8.22 17.70
CA LYS A 130 4.35 9.27 18.60
C LYS A 130 5.88 9.31 18.66
N ASP A 131 6.53 8.15 18.78
CA ASP A 131 7.99 8.06 18.77
C ASP A 131 8.57 8.54 17.44
N GLU A 132 8.04 8.05 16.32
CA GLU A 132 8.56 8.40 15.00
C GLU A 132 8.33 9.87 14.65
N MET A 133 7.17 10.44 14.98
CA MET A 133 6.91 11.87 14.77
C MET A 133 7.78 12.79 15.63
N ALA A 134 8.16 12.34 16.84
CA ALA A 134 9.12 13.04 17.68
C ALA A 134 10.54 12.96 17.10
N ARG A 135 10.89 11.81 16.51
CA ARG A 135 12.19 11.57 15.86
C ARG A 135 12.37 12.35 14.56
N ASP A 136 11.35 12.41 13.71
CA ASP A 136 11.45 12.99 12.36
C ASP A 136 10.40 14.08 12.13
N PRO A 137 10.81 15.36 11.98
CA PRO A 137 9.89 16.47 11.76
C PRO A 137 9.21 16.43 10.39
N ARG A 138 9.70 15.60 9.45
CA ARG A 138 9.14 15.45 8.10
C ARG A 138 7.87 14.60 8.08
N ILE A 139 7.57 13.88 9.17
CA ILE A 139 6.39 13.02 9.24
C ILE A 139 5.12 13.84 9.43
N LEU A 140 4.14 13.58 8.57
CA LEU A 140 2.79 14.14 8.62
C LEU A 140 1.77 13.00 8.75
N VAL A 141 0.77 13.15 9.60
CA VAL A 141 -0.28 12.14 9.81
C VAL A 141 -1.64 12.73 9.47
N PHE A 142 -2.28 12.27 8.41
CA PHE A 142 -3.57 12.83 8.00
C PHE A 142 -4.48 11.84 7.29
N GLY A 143 -5.75 12.15 7.30
CA GLY A 143 -6.81 11.34 6.74
C GLY A 143 -8.15 11.77 7.33
N GLU A 144 -9.18 10.98 7.12
CA GLU A 144 -10.51 11.32 7.59
C GLU A 144 -10.61 11.06 9.09
N ASP A 145 -10.97 12.10 9.84
CA ASP A 145 -11.11 12.06 11.30
C ASP A 145 -9.83 11.70 12.08
N VAL A 146 -8.65 11.70 11.43
CA VAL A 146 -7.35 11.38 12.02
C VAL A 146 -6.95 12.35 13.13
N ALA A 147 -7.29 13.62 12.99
CA ALA A 147 -6.96 14.65 13.97
C ALA A 147 -7.84 14.53 15.23
N ASP A 148 -7.39 15.14 16.33
CA ASP A 148 -8.19 15.24 17.55
C ASP A 148 -9.42 16.13 17.31
N VAL A 149 -9.25 17.24 16.58
CA VAL A 149 -10.31 18.20 16.22
C VAL A 149 -10.08 18.79 14.82
N SER A 150 -11.17 19.15 14.13
CA SER A 150 -11.08 19.82 12.82
C SER A 150 -10.69 21.30 12.90
N ARG A 151 -10.82 21.93 14.06
CA ARG A 151 -10.45 23.33 14.29
C ARG A 151 -9.64 23.45 15.57
N GLU A 152 -8.42 23.95 15.45
CA GLU A 152 -7.41 23.92 16.52
C GLU A 152 -7.88 24.57 17.82
N GLN A 153 -8.67 25.65 17.74
CA GLN A 153 -9.19 26.33 18.94
C GLN A 153 -9.99 25.39 19.87
N TYR A 154 -10.60 24.34 19.34
CA TYR A 154 -11.40 23.39 20.12
C TYR A 154 -10.57 22.31 20.83
N LEU A 155 -9.25 22.26 20.62
CA LEU A 155 -8.38 21.33 21.37
C LEU A 155 -8.52 21.52 22.89
N LYS A 156 -8.83 22.72 23.37
CA LYS A 156 -8.98 22.99 24.81
C LYS A 156 -10.39 22.67 25.34
N GLU A 157 -11.36 22.46 24.45
CA GLU A 157 -12.78 22.31 24.81
C GLU A 157 -13.25 20.85 24.79
N VAL A 158 -12.61 19.99 23.98
CA VAL A 158 -13.00 18.58 23.84
C VAL A 158 -11.81 17.62 23.99
N LYS A 159 -12.11 16.36 24.30
CA LYS A 159 -11.11 15.30 24.48
C LYS A 159 -10.35 14.94 23.20
N GLY A 160 -10.96 15.14 22.03
CA GLY A 160 -10.40 14.76 20.73
C GLY A 160 -10.83 13.38 20.23
N LYS A 161 -10.89 13.21 18.91
CA LYS A 161 -11.26 11.95 18.22
C LYS A 161 -10.04 11.06 17.99
N GLY A 162 -9.09 11.47 17.14
CA GLY A 162 -7.87 10.71 16.92
C GLY A 162 -8.03 9.47 16.05
N GLY A 163 -8.82 9.56 14.99
CA GLY A 163 -9.22 8.45 14.13
C GLY A 163 -10.46 7.72 14.64
N VAL A 164 -11.12 6.97 13.75
CA VAL A 164 -12.36 6.23 14.08
C VAL A 164 -12.17 5.24 15.23
N PHE A 165 -11.02 4.57 15.28
CA PHE A 165 -10.66 3.63 16.33
C PHE A 165 -9.76 4.22 17.43
N LYS A 166 -9.50 5.54 17.37
CA LYS A 166 -8.62 6.30 18.27
C LYS A 166 -7.11 6.01 18.15
N VAL A 167 -6.66 5.44 17.03
CA VAL A 167 -5.24 5.06 16.84
C VAL A 167 -4.30 6.28 16.77
N THR A 168 -4.79 7.45 16.33
CA THR A 168 -4.01 8.69 16.23
C THR A 168 -4.37 9.70 17.32
N TRP A 169 -5.07 9.26 18.37
CA TRP A 169 -5.49 10.12 19.48
C TRP A 169 -4.31 10.80 20.17
N GLY A 170 -4.45 12.10 20.43
CA GLY A 170 -3.45 12.93 21.09
C GLY A 170 -2.28 13.37 20.20
N LEU A 171 -2.12 12.82 18.99
CA LEU A 171 -1.01 13.20 18.11
C LEU A 171 -1.14 14.66 17.65
N GLN A 172 -2.34 15.14 17.32
CA GLN A 172 -2.53 16.55 16.95
C GLN A 172 -2.24 17.47 18.11
N ARG A 173 -2.70 17.14 19.32
CA ARG A 173 -2.39 17.92 20.51
C ARG A 173 -0.89 18.04 20.75
N GLN A 174 -0.12 17.00 20.46
CA GLN A 174 1.32 16.97 20.69
C GLN A 174 2.13 17.65 19.57
N PHE A 175 1.76 17.44 18.30
CA PHE A 175 2.56 17.86 17.14
C PHE A 175 1.98 19.02 16.34
N GLY A 176 0.79 19.51 16.71
CA GLY A 176 0.12 20.64 16.09
C GLY A 176 -0.66 20.31 14.82
N SER A 177 -1.54 21.23 14.42
CA SER A 177 -2.43 21.06 13.26
C SER A 177 -1.71 21.07 11.91
N ASP A 178 -0.47 21.55 11.85
CA ASP A 178 0.33 21.51 10.62
C ASP A 178 0.84 20.11 10.30
N ARG A 179 0.98 19.26 11.34
CA ARG A 179 1.51 17.89 11.21
C ARG A 179 0.47 16.81 11.34
N VAL A 180 -0.63 17.07 12.04
CA VAL A 180 -1.75 16.13 12.20
C VAL A 180 -3.07 16.84 11.93
N TYR A 181 -3.73 16.50 10.83
CA TYR A 181 -4.94 17.18 10.39
C TYR A 181 -5.93 16.26 9.68
N ASN A 182 -7.18 16.69 9.61
CA ASN A 182 -8.23 16.00 8.87
C ASN A 182 -8.13 16.34 7.37
N SER A 183 -8.27 15.34 6.52
CA SER A 183 -8.50 15.54 5.08
C SER A 183 -9.98 15.81 4.78
N PRO A 184 -10.31 16.29 3.57
CA PRO A 184 -11.65 16.12 3.00
C PRO A 184 -12.03 14.63 2.89
N LEU A 185 -13.33 14.36 2.73
CA LEU A 185 -13.87 13.02 2.46
C LEU A 185 -13.62 12.63 1.00
N ALA A 186 -12.36 12.28 0.69
CA ALA A 186 -11.91 11.97 -0.66
C ALA A 186 -10.56 11.23 -0.63
N GLU A 187 -10.60 9.91 -0.72
CA GLU A 187 -9.41 9.04 -0.59
C GLU A 187 -8.41 9.28 -1.72
N ALA A 188 -8.88 9.59 -2.93
CA ALA A 188 -8.04 10.01 -4.05
C ALA A 188 -7.25 11.30 -3.73
N ASN A 189 -7.85 12.23 -2.98
CA ASN A 189 -7.18 13.45 -2.52
C ASN A 189 -6.13 13.13 -1.45
N ILE A 190 -6.45 12.22 -0.52
CA ILE A 190 -5.51 11.78 0.53
C ILE A 190 -4.25 11.20 -0.11
N ALA A 191 -4.40 10.22 -1.01
CA ALA A 191 -3.29 9.58 -1.71
C ALA A 191 -2.53 10.57 -2.60
N GLY A 192 -3.22 11.35 -3.44
CA GLY A 192 -2.59 12.32 -4.33
C GLY A 192 -1.80 13.40 -3.59
N ARG A 193 -2.34 13.91 -2.47
CA ARG A 193 -1.63 14.87 -1.62
C ARG A 193 -0.43 14.24 -0.94
N ALA A 194 -0.53 12.99 -0.48
CA ALA A 194 0.60 12.27 0.10
C ALA A 194 1.75 12.14 -0.89
N ILE A 195 1.47 11.72 -2.13
CA ILE A 195 2.47 11.64 -3.20
C ILE A 195 3.15 13.00 -3.42
N GLY A 196 2.35 14.07 -3.58
CA GLY A 196 2.88 15.42 -3.77
C GLY A 196 3.77 15.88 -2.61
N LEU A 197 3.35 15.67 -1.36
CA LEU A 197 4.15 16.00 -0.17
C LEU A 197 5.47 15.19 -0.13
N ALA A 198 5.40 13.89 -0.46
CA ALA A 198 6.54 13.00 -0.43
C ALA A 198 7.61 13.38 -1.47
N THR A 199 7.20 13.79 -2.68
CA THR A 199 8.13 14.33 -3.71
C THR A 199 8.84 15.62 -3.29
N ARG A 200 8.37 16.27 -2.23
CA ARG A 200 8.97 17.47 -1.64
C ARG A 200 9.79 17.17 -0.38
N GLY A 201 10.05 15.90 -0.10
CA GLY A 201 10.90 15.44 1.00
C GLY A 201 10.19 15.20 2.33
N LEU A 202 8.86 15.25 2.38
CA LEU A 202 8.08 14.88 3.57
C LEU A 202 7.86 13.36 3.62
N LYS A 203 7.49 12.82 4.79
CA LYS A 203 7.18 11.38 4.98
C LYS A 203 5.74 11.18 5.46
N PRO A 204 4.73 11.23 4.57
CA PRO A 204 3.33 11.10 4.96
C PRO A 204 2.98 9.71 5.47
N VAL A 205 2.27 9.66 6.59
CA VAL A 205 1.60 8.48 7.14
C VAL A 205 0.10 8.76 7.10
N VAL A 206 -0.54 8.34 6.02
CA VAL A 206 -1.95 8.66 5.76
C VAL A 206 -2.87 7.53 6.18
N ALA A 207 -4.11 7.87 6.54
CA ALA A 207 -5.13 6.87 6.86
C ALA A 207 -6.31 6.94 5.89
N ILE A 208 -6.66 5.79 5.32
CA ILE A 208 -7.96 5.55 4.70
C ILE A 208 -8.82 4.81 5.73
N GLN A 209 -10.04 5.28 5.94
CA GLN A 209 -10.81 4.92 7.13
C GLN A 209 -11.11 3.42 7.21
N PHE A 210 -11.60 2.84 6.12
CA PHE A 210 -11.85 1.42 5.94
C PHE A 210 -11.43 0.99 4.53
N PHE A 211 -11.00 -0.26 4.40
CA PHE A 211 -10.60 -0.85 3.13
C PHE A 211 -11.72 -0.76 2.09
N ASP A 212 -12.96 -0.87 2.53
CA ASP A 212 -14.16 -0.78 1.70
C ASP A 212 -14.27 0.56 0.92
N TYR A 213 -13.57 1.62 1.36
CA TYR A 213 -13.52 2.94 0.73
C TYR A 213 -12.20 3.24 0.00
N ILE A 214 -11.27 2.28 -0.12
CA ILE A 214 -9.95 2.51 -0.72
C ILE A 214 -10.01 2.76 -2.24
N TRP A 215 -11.10 2.38 -2.90
CA TRP A 215 -11.20 2.30 -4.35
C TRP A 215 -10.93 3.62 -5.10
N PRO A 216 -11.41 4.79 -4.64
CA PRO A 216 -11.05 6.06 -5.27
C PRO A 216 -9.54 6.35 -5.21
N ALA A 217 -8.86 5.92 -4.14
CA ALA A 217 -7.40 6.05 -4.03
C ALA A 217 -6.63 5.04 -4.88
N TYR A 218 -7.24 3.92 -5.28
CA TYR A 218 -6.55 2.83 -5.96
C TYR A 218 -5.79 3.28 -7.21
N HIS A 219 -6.37 4.15 -8.03
CA HIS A 219 -5.67 4.71 -9.20
C HIS A 219 -4.38 5.45 -8.81
N GLN A 220 -4.42 6.24 -7.73
CA GLN A 220 -3.23 6.94 -7.25
C GLN A 220 -2.20 5.97 -6.66
N LEU A 221 -2.65 4.95 -5.92
CA LEU A 221 -1.76 3.96 -5.32
C LEU A 221 -1.06 3.11 -6.39
N ARG A 222 -1.82 2.62 -7.37
CA ARG A 222 -1.32 1.72 -8.41
C ARG A 222 -0.53 2.44 -9.50
N ASN A 223 -1.07 3.51 -10.07
CA ASN A 223 -0.52 4.10 -11.30
C ASN A 223 0.49 5.20 -11.00
N GLU A 224 0.40 5.86 -9.85
CA GLU A 224 1.27 7.00 -9.51
C GLU A 224 2.25 6.64 -8.40
N LEU A 225 1.78 6.29 -7.20
CA LEU A 225 2.62 6.07 -6.03
C LEU A 225 3.62 4.94 -6.24
N ALA A 226 3.14 3.75 -6.61
CA ALA A 226 3.98 2.56 -6.76
C ALA A 226 4.97 2.66 -7.95
N THR A 227 4.60 3.38 -9.00
CA THR A 227 5.43 3.50 -10.22
C THR A 227 6.42 4.64 -10.18
N LEU A 228 6.23 5.63 -9.29
CA LEU A 228 6.90 6.92 -9.34
C LEU A 228 8.43 6.79 -9.44
N ARG A 229 9.01 5.92 -8.60
CA ARG A 229 10.45 5.71 -8.57
C ARG A 229 10.97 5.09 -9.86
N TRP A 230 10.37 3.98 -10.26
CA TRP A 230 10.73 3.25 -11.48
C TRP A 230 10.58 4.13 -12.73
N ARG A 231 9.42 4.79 -12.91
CA ARG A 231 9.11 5.61 -14.10
C ARG A 231 9.91 6.90 -14.20
N SER A 232 10.52 7.34 -13.10
CA SER A 232 11.37 8.53 -13.05
C SER A 232 12.86 8.20 -13.02
N ALA A 233 13.25 6.93 -13.18
CA ALA A 233 14.62 6.47 -13.02
C ALA A 233 15.25 6.94 -11.70
N ASN A 234 14.50 6.78 -10.60
CA ASN A 234 14.84 7.21 -9.25
C ASN A 234 14.99 8.73 -9.03
N ASN A 235 14.59 9.58 -9.99
CA ASN A 235 14.62 11.04 -9.80
C ASN A 235 13.54 11.53 -8.82
N PHE A 236 12.47 10.78 -8.64
CA PHE A 236 11.44 11.02 -7.64
C PHE A 236 11.15 9.76 -6.83
N SER A 237 10.92 9.92 -5.54
CA SER A 237 10.46 8.86 -4.64
C SER A 237 9.31 9.35 -3.77
N ALA A 238 8.44 8.44 -3.34
CA ALA A 238 7.34 8.75 -2.45
C ALA A 238 7.23 7.73 -1.30
N PRO A 239 8.03 7.88 -0.23
CA PRO A 239 7.97 7.02 0.95
C PRO A 239 6.72 7.31 1.80
N VAL A 240 5.56 6.89 1.28
CA VAL A 240 4.24 7.08 1.88
C VAL A 240 3.81 5.79 2.56
N VAL A 241 3.38 5.89 3.82
CA VAL A 241 2.68 4.79 4.51
C VAL A 241 1.18 5.07 4.43
N VAL A 242 0.45 4.17 3.77
CA VAL A 242 -1.02 4.20 3.67
C VAL A 242 -1.57 3.17 4.65
N ARG A 243 -2.09 3.65 5.78
CA ARG A 243 -2.73 2.84 6.81
C ARG A 243 -4.20 2.64 6.45
N VAL A 244 -4.67 1.40 6.51
CA VAL A 244 -6.04 1.05 6.12
C VAL A 244 -6.58 0.02 7.09
N THR A 245 -7.76 0.26 7.64
CA THR A 245 -8.42 -0.74 8.48
C THR A 245 -9.18 -1.74 7.59
N TYR A 246 -9.02 -3.03 7.82
CA TYR A 246 -9.60 -4.07 6.96
C TYR A 246 -10.16 -5.25 7.76
N GLY A 247 -10.84 -6.17 7.05
CA GLY A 247 -11.16 -7.53 7.51
C GLY A 247 -12.36 -7.63 8.45
N GLY A 248 -13.18 -8.66 8.34
CA GLY A 248 -14.45 -8.84 9.05
C GLY A 248 -14.30 -9.17 10.54
N TYR A 249 -15.14 -10.09 11.02
CA TYR A 249 -15.30 -10.45 12.44
C TYR A 249 -15.74 -9.27 13.31
N LEU A 250 -16.47 -8.34 12.71
CA LEU A 250 -17.07 -7.20 13.39
C LEU A 250 -18.56 -7.20 13.05
N LYS A 251 -19.33 -7.90 13.88
CA LYS A 251 -20.77 -8.10 13.69
C LYS A 251 -21.48 -6.80 13.32
N GLY A 252 -22.19 -6.83 12.18
CA GLY A 252 -22.88 -5.67 11.61
C GLY A 252 -22.04 -4.79 10.68
N GLY A 253 -20.77 -5.13 10.43
CA GLY A 253 -19.90 -4.40 9.51
C GLY A 253 -20.35 -4.49 8.05
N SER A 254 -20.81 -5.69 7.63
CA SER A 254 -21.34 -5.97 6.29
C SER A 254 -20.38 -5.52 5.18
N VAL A 255 -20.89 -5.28 3.98
CA VAL A 255 -20.14 -4.95 2.76
C VAL A 255 -19.37 -3.62 2.79
N TYR A 256 -19.56 -2.77 3.80
CA TYR A 256 -18.92 -1.44 3.89
C TYR A 256 -17.92 -1.32 5.03
N HIS A 257 -17.78 -2.37 5.84
CA HIS A 257 -16.80 -2.42 6.93
C HIS A 257 -16.36 -3.85 7.16
N SER A 258 -16.12 -4.66 6.14
CA SER A 258 -15.65 -6.06 6.33
C SER A 258 -14.80 -6.57 5.18
N GLN A 259 -14.65 -5.82 4.10
CA GLN A 259 -13.90 -6.30 2.96
C GLN A 259 -12.42 -6.46 3.28
N THR A 260 -11.85 -7.42 2.59
CA THR A 260 -10.43 -7.59 2.36
C THR A 260 -10.19 -7.61 0.85
N GLY A 261 -8.97 -7.31 0.44
CA GLY A 261 -8.56 -7.33 -0.96
C GLY A 261 -7.06 -7.16 -1.07
N ALA A 262 -6.32 -7.76 -0.12
CA ALA A 262 -4.87 -7.63 -0.05
C ALA A 262 -4.23 -8.08 -1.37
N VAL A 263 -4.78 -9.14 -1.99
CA VAL A 263 -4.34 -9.70 -3.27
C VAL A 263 -4.26 -8.66 -4.40
N ILE A 264 -5.20 -7.70 -4.43
CA ILE A 264 -5.24 -6.65 -5.46
C ILE A 264 -3.98 -5.78 -5.37
N PHE A 265 -3.55 -5.46 -4.15
CA PHE A 265 -2.41 -4.58 -3.90
C PHE A 265 -1.08 -5.31 -3.92
N THR A 266 -1.02 -6.58 -3.51
CA THR A 266 0.21 -7.39 -3.61
C THR A 266 0.62 -7.64 -5.05
N SER A 267 -0.31 -7.55 -5.99
CA SER A 267 -0.04 -7.65 -7.43
C SER A 267 0.63 -6.40 -8.04
N VAL A 268 0.82 -5.32 -7.27
CA VAL A 268 1.36 -4.04 -7.75
C VAL A 268 2.87 -3.95 -7.46
N PRO A 269 3.75 -4.01 -8.49
CA PRO A 269 5.19 -3.81 -8.28
C PRO A 269 5.49 -2.42 -7.70
N GLY A 270 6.46 -2.34 -6.80
CA GLY A 270 6.85 -1.09 -6.14
C GLY A 270 5.98 -0.69 -4.95
N LEU A 271 4.97 -1.51 -4.60
CA LEU A 271 4.18 -1.36 -3.38
C LEU A 271 4.51 -2.50 -2.41
N ARG A 272 4.80 -2.17 -1.14
CA ARG A 272 4.90 -3.13 -0.04
C ARG A 272 3.53 -3.32 0.60
N VAL A 273 3.20 -4.54 1.01
CA VAL A 273 1.91 -4.85 1.67
C VAL A 273 2.16 -5.60 2.96
N ILE A 274 1.78 -4.99 4.09
CA ILE A 274 2.13 -5.44 5.43
C ILE A 274 0.85 -5.67 6.23
N CYS A 275 0.80 -6.78 6.97
CA CYS A 275 -0.43 -7.31 7.55
C CYS A 275 -0.18 -7.97 8.93
N PRO A 276 0.04 -7.18 9.99
CA PRO A 276 0.32 -7.72 11.32
C PRO A 276 -0.87 -8.48 11.93
N ALA A 277 -0.60 -9.60 12.60
CA ALA A 277 -1.60 -10.31 13.40
C ALA A 277 -1.55 -9.96 14.91
N THR A 278 -0.42 -9.44 15.42
CA THR A 278 -0.27 -9.13 16.86
C THR A 278 -0.04 -7.65 17.16
N ALA A 279 -0.36 -7.18 18.37
CA ALA A 279 -0.10 -5.80 18.77
C ALA A 279 1.39 -5.44 18.79
N LEU A 280 2.24 -6.39 19.23
CA LEU A 280 3.69 -6.22 19.22
C LEU A 280 4.21 -6.08 17.79
N ASP A 281 3.77 -6.97 16.90
CA ASP A 281 4.21 -6.97 15.51
C ASP A 281 3.72 -5.74 14.77
N ALA A 282 2.48 -5.29 15.05
CA ALA A 282 1.93 -4.06 14.48
C ALA A 282 2.79 -2.83 14.82
N ASN A 283 3.35 -2.75 16.03
CA ASN A 283 4.27 -1.68 16.41
C ASN A 283 5.58 -1.76 15.61
N GLY A 284 6.25 -2.92 15.64
CA GLY A 284 7.55 -3.11 14.99
C GLY A 284 7.49 -2.94 13.47
N LEU A 285 6.48 -3.54 12.83
CA LEU A 285 6.28 -3.44 11.38
C LEU A 285 5.84 -2.04 10.95
N LEU A 286 5.03 -1.32 11.74
CA LEU A 286 4.71 0.07 11.43
C LEU A 286 5.96 0.95 11.52
N ARG A 287 6.84 0.70 12.49
CA ARG A 287 8.11 1.42 12.63
C ARG A 287 8.99 1.19 11.41
N THR A 288 9.12 -0.05 10.96
CA THR A 288 9.81 -0.41 9.70
C THR A 288 9.17 0.30 8.51
N ALA A 289 7.83 0.32 8.41
CA ALA A 289 7.12 1.00 7.32
C ALA A 289 7.43 2.51 7.28
N ILE A 290 7.44 3.18 8.43
CA ILE A 290 7.72 4.62 8.52
C ILE A 290 9.18 4.93 8.19
N ARG A 291 10.10 4.05 8.62
CA ARG A 291 11.55 4.26 8.44
C ARG A 291 12.05 3.82 7.07
N CYS A 292 11.36 2.91 6.38
CA CYS A 292 11.70 2.54 5.01
C CYS A 292 11.44 3.70 4.04
N ASP A 293 11.99 3.58 2.83
CA ASP A 293 11.77 4.57 1.77
C ASP A 293 10.83 4.07 0.66
N ASP A 294 10.25 2.89 0.79
CA ASP A 294 9.27 2.36 -0.16
C ASP A 294 7.84 2.85 0.15
N PRO A 295 6.95 2.91 -0.85
CA PRO A 295 5.52 2.97 -0.61
C PRO A 295 5.02 1.72 0.14
N VAL A 296 4.25 1.93 1.22
CA VAL A 296 3.72 0.84 2.04
C VAL A 296 2.22 0.95 2.19
N LEU A 297 1.49 -0.12 1.88
CA LEU A 297 0.13 -0.36 2.33
C LEU A 297 0.17 -1.16 3.63
N PHE A 298 -0.24 -0.54 4.73
CA PHE A 298 -0.24 -1.12 6.07
C PHE A 298 -1.68 -1.49 6.46
N LEU A 299 -1.99 -2.78 6.44
CA LEU A 299 -3.32 -3.33 6.65
C LEU A 299 -3.54 -3.65 8.13
N GLU A 300 -4.40 -2.89 8.78
CA GLU A 300 -4.71 -3.04 10.21
C GLU A 300 -6.04 -3.78 10.39
N HIS A 301 -5.98 -5.01 10.89
CA HIS A 301 -7.19 -5.81 11.05
C HIS A 301 -8.04 -5.27 12.21
N LYS A 302 -9.23 -4.76 11.94
CA LYS A 302 -10.03 -4.04 12.94
C LYS A 302 -10.47 -4.89 14.12
N HIS A 303 -10.79 -6.16 13.90
CA HIS A 303 -11.13 -7.10 14.98
C HIS A 303 -10.02 -7.21 16.02
N LEU A 304 -8.74 -7.11 15.63
CA LEU A 304 -7.58 -7.36 16.49
C LEU A 304 -7.25 -6.18 17.40
N TYR A 305 -7.77 -4.99 17.11
CA TYR A 305 -7.40 -3.75 17.79
C TYR A 305 -7.52 -3.77 19.31
N ARG A 306 -8.57 -4.42 19.83
CA ARG A 306 -8.92 -4.36 21.27
C ARG A 306 -9.06 -5.74 21.91
N GLN A 307 -8.58 -6.78 21.24
CA GLN A 307 -8.63 -8.14 21.77
C GLN A 307 -7.69 -8.27 22.97
N THR A 308 -8.18 -8.93 24.02
CA THR A 308 -7.42 -9.09 25.27
C THR A 308 -6.21 -10.01 25.08
N TYR A 309 -6.36 -11.09 24.32
CA TYR A 309 -5.27 -12.02 23.98
C TYR A 309 -4.18 -11.35 23.14
N ASN A 310 -4.50 -10.22 22.49
CA ASN A 310 -3.60 -9.53 21.58
C ASN A 310 -2.78 -8.42 22.27
N LYS A 311 -2.91 -8.24 23.58
CA LYS A 311 -2.19 -7.16 24.29
C LYS A 311 -0.70 -7.47 24.43
N ALA A 312 0.13 -6.44 24.35
CA ALA A 312 1.57 -6.54 24.57
C ALA A 312 2.11 -5.27 25.29
N PRO A 313 3.20 -5.38 26.07
CA PRO A 313 3.88 -4.21 26.62
C PRO A 313 4.52 -3.38 25.48
N ASN A 314 4.80 -2.10 25.72
CA ASN A 314 5.42 -1.23 24.72
C ASN A 314 6.90 -1.65 24.54
N PRO A 315 7.34 -2.04 23.32
CA PRO A 315 8.70 -2.56 23.10
C PRO A 315 9.79 -1.47 22.99
N GLY A 316 9.41 -0.20 23.06
CA GLY A 316 10.33 0.93 23.00
C GLY A 316 10.54 1.52 21.59
N PRO A 317 11.25 2.66 21.50
CA PRO A 317 11.29 3.52 20.30
C PRO A 317 12.17 2.98 19.16
N ASN A 318 12.82 1.84 19.34
CA ASN A 318 13.72 1.26 18.34
C ASN A 318 13.32 -0.16 17.92
N PHE A 319 12.24 -0.72 18.48
CA PHE A 319 11.75 -2.03 18.09
C PHE A 319 11.22 -2.01 16.65
N MET A 320 11.88 -2.73 15.78
CA MET A 320 11.59 -2.90 14.35
C MET A 320 11.56 -4.39 14.04
N ILE A 321 10.73 -4.73 13.04
CA ILE A 321 10.66 -6.08 12.47
C ILE A 321 10.87 -5.94 10.97
N PRO A 322 11.80 -6.68 10.35
CA PRO A 322 12.05 -6.57 8.93
C PRO A 322 10.86 -7.10 8.13
N PHE A 323 10.64 -6.51 6.95
CA PHE A 323 9.65 -7.02 6.01
C PHE A 323 10.11 -8.35 5.42
N GLY A 324 9.15 -9.22 5.07
CA GLY A 324 9.46 -10.53 4.53
C GLY A 324 10.07 -11.51 5.55
N LYS A 325 9.89 -11.26 6.85
CA LYS A 325 10.24 -12.19 7.93
C LYS A 325 8.98 -12.67 8.64
N ALA A 326 8.57 -13.90 8.33
CA ALA A 326 7.43 -14.55 8.99
C ALA A 326 7.81 -15.00 10.40
N LYS A 327 6.81 -15.36 11.21
CA LYS A 327 7.01 -15.90 12.56
C LYS A 327 6.30 -17.23 12.71
N VAL A 328 7.05 -18.25 13.13
CA VAL A 328 6.48 -19.48 13.67
C VAL A 328 5.92 -19.15 15.06
N VAL A 329 4.61 -18.91 15.13
CA VAL A 329 3.91 -18.53 16.37
C VAL A 329 3.54 -19.76 17.23
N ARG A 330 3.61 -20.94 16.63
CA ARG A 330 3.48 -22.24 17.29
C ARG A 330 4.29 -23.26 16.52
N ASP A 331 5.23 -23.93 17.18
CA ASP A 331 5.98 -25.05 16.60
C ASP A 331 5.11 -26.30 16.53
N GLY A 332 5.33 -27.12 15.50
CA GLY A 332 4.66 -28.40 15.35
C GLY A 332 5.30 -29.29 14.29
N THR A 333 4.82 -30.53 14.19
CA THR A 333 5.48 -31.57 13.39
C THR A 333 4.57 -32.30 12.39
N ALA A 334 3.25 -32.18 12.52
CA ALA A 334 2.31 -32.98 11.73
C ALA A 334 1.70 -32.23 10.54
N VAL A 335 1.43 -30.93 10.68
CA VAL A 335 0.83 -30.07 9.66
C VAL A 335 1.32 -28.64 9.87
N THR A 336 1.64 -27.92 8.80
CA THR A 336 1.89 -26.48 8.79
C THR A 336 0.65 -25.70 8.41
N VAL A 337 0.32 -24.65 9.15
CA VAL A 337 -0.67 -23.65 8.76
C VAL A 337 0.01 -22.32 8.53
N VAL A 338 -0.04 -21.82 7.29
CA VAL A 338 0.42 -20.48 6.91
C VAL A 338 -0.77 -19.54 6.92
N ALA A 339 -0.74 -18.51 7.77
CA ALA A 339 -1.83 -17.55 7.94
C ALA A 339 -1.33 -16.12 8.11
N TYR A 340 -2.25 -15.16 8.08
CA TYR A 340 -2.01 -13.75 8.40
C TYR A 340 -3.26 -13.08 8.99
N GLY A 341 -3.08 -11.91 9.60
CA GLY A 341 -4.18 -11.15 10.19
C GLY A 341 -4.95 -11.94 11.26
N ALA A 342 -6.28 -11.77 11.32
CA ALA A 342 -7.08 -12.40 12.38
C ALA A 342 -7.16 -13.92 12.29
N VAL A 343 -6.88 -14.50 11.11
CA VAL A 343 -6.91 -15.94 10.89
C VAL A 343 -5.78 -16.66 11.66
N VAL A 344 -4.68 -15.98 11.97
CA VAL A 344 -3.58 -16.52 12.81
C VAL A 344 -4.10 -16.99 14.17
N GLN A 345 -4.88 -16.14 14.86
CA GLN A 345 -5.43 -16.52 16.17
C GLN A 345 -6.40 -17.70 16.05
N ARG A 346 -7.21 -17.75 14.99
CA ARG A 346 -8.14 -18.85 14.76
C ARG A 346 -7.38 -20.17 14.52
N ALA A 347 -6.28 -20.12 13.77
CA ALA A 347 -5.40 -21.25 13.55
C ALA A 347 -4.75 -21.73 14.86
N LEU A 348 -4.30 -20.82 15.73
CA LEU A 348 -3.76 -21.17 17.05
C LEU A 348 -4.79 -21.88 17.95
N VAL A 349 -6.05 -21.41 17.95
CA VAL A 349 -7.13 -22.07 18.71
C VAL A 349 -7.42 -23.45 18.15
N ALA A 350 -7.58 -23.59 16.83
CA ALA A 350 -7.82 -24.88 16.17
C ALA A 350 -6.67 -25.87 16.42
N ALA A 351 -5.42 -25.42 16.30
CA ALA A 351 -4.23 -26.22 16.56
C ALA A 351 -4.17 -26.73 18.01
N LYS A 352 -4.52 -25.87 18.97
CA LYS A 352 -4.60 -26.26 20.39
C LYS A 352 -5.69 -27.30 20.62
N GLU A 353 -6.87 -27.13 20.02
CA GLU A 353 -7.95 -28.12 20.16
C GLU A 353 -7.58 -29.49 19.60
N LEU A 354 -6.85 -29.53 18.49
CA LEU A 354 -6.36 -30.78 17.88
C LEU A 354 -5.28 -31.45 18.73
N GLU A 355 -4.37 -30.69 19.32
CA GLU A 355 -3.38 -31.24 20.24
C GLU A 355 -4.06 -31.88 21.46
N GLU A 356 -5.05 -31.21 22.04
CA GLU A 356 -5.76 -31.70 23.24
C GLU A 356 -6.65 -32.91 22.97
N LYS A 357 -7.35 -32.95 21.82
CA LYS A 357 -8.34 -34.00 21.50
C LYS A 357 -7.73 -35.19 20.74
N ASP A 358 -6.84 -34.88 19.79
CA ASP A 358 -6.38 -35.83 18.78
C ASP A 358 -4.88 -36.12 18.90
N GLY A 359 -4.14 -35.38 19.74
CA GLY A 359 -2.69 -35.53 19.91
C GLY A 359 -1.88 -35.01 18.71
N VAL A 360 -2.47 -34.18 17.85
CA VAL A 360 -1.84 -33.72 16.61
C VAL A 360 -1.07 -32.41 16.84
N SER A 361 0.22 -32.45 16.58
CA SER A 361 1.12 -31.29 16.73
C SER A 361 1.14 -30.43 15.46
N VAL A 362 0.38 -29.33 15.48
CA VAL A 362 0.25 -28.41 14.33
C VAL A 362 1.15 -27.19 14.50
N GLU A 363 1.94 -26.90 13.47
CA GLU A 363 2.75 -25.69 13.31
C GLU A 363 1.89 -24.55 12.74
N VAL A 364 2.05 -23.33 13.27
CA VAL A 364 1.37 -22.13 12.77
C VAL A 364 2.38 -21.03 12.48
N ILE A 365 2.32 -20.50 11.26
CA ILE A 365 3.14 -19.40 10.76
C ILE A 365 2.25 -18.17 10.56
N ASP A 366 2.65 -17.03 11.14
CA ASP A 366 2.17 -15.70 10.79
C ASP A 366 3.08 -15.08 9.74
N LEU A 367 2.55 -14.76 8.56
CA LEU A 367 3.33 -14.19 7.46
C LEU A 367 3.89 -12.80 7.78
N ARG A 368 3.18 -11.97 8.57
CA ARG A 368 3.48 -10.55 8.87
C ARG A 368 3.52 -9.59 7.65
N SER A 369 4.10 -10.03 6.54
CA SER A 369 4.24 -9.33 5.26
C SER A 369 3.63 -10.17 4.14
N LEU A 370 2.86 -9.53 3.25
CA LEU A 370 2.30 -10.15 2.05
C LEU A 370 3.06 -9.72 0.79
N SER A 371 3.79 -8.62 0.83
CA SER A 371 4.76 -8.28 -0.20
C SER A 371 5.92 -7.52 0.46
N PRO A 372 7.09 -8.15 0.63
CA PRO A 372 7.47 -9.51 0.20
C PRO A 372 6.95 -10.62 1.13
N VAL A 373 6.93 -11.87 0.63
CA VAL A 373 6.64 -13.09 1.40
C VAL A 373 7.94 -13.76 1.83
N ASP A 374 7.96 -14.28 3.05
CA ASP A 374 9.02 -15.14 3.57
C ASP A 374 8.88 -16.58 3.06
N TRP A 375 9.41 -16.86 1.87
CA TRP A 375 9.37 -18.21 1.31
C TRP A 375 10.29 -19.18 2.05
N GLU A 376 11.38 -18.69 2.64
CA GLU A 376 12.34 -19.54 3.34
C GLU A 376 11.71 -20.20 4.57
N THR A 377 10.98 -19.43 5.39
CA THR A 377 10.26 -19.97 6.55
C THR A 377 9.16 -20.96 6.14
N ILE A 378 8.41 -20.65 5.07
CA ILE A 378 7.35 -21.53 4.55
C ILE A 378 7.96 -22.87 4.07
N GLU A 379 9.01 -22.82 3.25
CA GLU A 379 9.69 -24.00 2.73
C GLU A 379 10.30 -24.86 3.83
N ALA A 380 10.99 -24.24 4.79
CA ALA A 380 11.60 -24.93 5.92
C ALA A 380 10.54 -25.69 6.75
N SER A 381 9.38 -25.05 6.97
CA SER A 381 8.25 -25.63 7.67
C SER A 381 7.64 -26.81 6.90
N ILE A 382 7.44 -26.68 5.59
CA ILE A 382 6.91 -27.76 4.75
C ILE A 382 7.86 -28.96 4.72
N ARG A 383 9.18 -28.75 4.68
CA ARG A 383 10.16 -29.85 4.77
C ARG A 383 10.10 -30.58 6.10
N LYS A 384 9.65 -29.91 7.17
CA LYS A 384 9.49 -30.48 8.51
C LYS A 384 8.18 -31.26 8.67
N THR A 385 7.07 -30.76 8.12
CA THR A 385 5.72 -31.29 8.39
C THR A 385 5.09 -32.04 7.21
N ASN A 386 5.62 -31.87 5.99
CA ASN A 386 5.19 -32.49 4.74
C ASN A 386 3.74 -32.19 4.29
N LYS A 387 3.00 -31.39 5.05
CA LYS A 387 1.57 -31.13 4.90
C LYS A 387 1.28 -29.67 5.23
N VAL A 388 0.58 -28.97 4.34
CA VAL A 388 0.37 -27.52 4.49
C VAL A 388 -1.05 -27.06 4.18
N ILE A 389 -1.53 -26.15 5.03
CA ILE A 389 -2.76 -25.38 4.87
C ILE A 389 -2.38 -23.91 4.71
N VAL A 390 -2.96 -23.24 3.71
CA VAL A 390 -2.91 -21.78 3.59
C VAL A 390 -4.25 -21.21 4.02
N ALA A 391 -4.26 -20.43 5.10
CA ALA A 391 -5.48 -19.92 5.72
C ALA A 391 -5.55 -18.40 5.71
N TYR A 392 -6.63 -17.82 5.19
CA TYR A 392 -6.71 -16.38 4.95
C TYR A 392 -8.15 -15.88 4.84
N GLU A 393 -8.36 -14.56 4.97
CA GLU A 393 -9.71 -13.98 4.93
C GLU A 393 -10.18 -13.57 3.52
N ASP A 394 -9.26 -13.36 2.56
CA ASP A 394 -9.68 -13.08 1.17
C ASP A 394 -10.56 -14.22 0.61
N ALA A 395 -11.32 -13.91 -0.44
CA ALA A 395 -12.19 -14.87 -1.11
C ALA A 395 -11.41 -16.13 -1.52
N PHE A 396 -12.05 -17.29 -1.43
CA PHE A 396 -11.42 -18.56 -1.78
C PHE A 396 -10.90 -18.55 -3.22
N SER A 397 -11.70 -18.07 -4.17
CA SER A 397 -11.28 -17.91 -5.56
C SER A 397 -10.55 -16.58 -5.76
N TRP A 398 -9.41 -16.62 -6.46
CA TRP A 398 -8.53 -15.47 -6.72
C TRP A 398 -8.02 -14.73 -5.46
N GLY A 399 -8.17 -15.31 -4.28
CA GLY A 399 -7.58 -14.77 -3.05
C GLY A 399 -6.08 -15.01 -2.93
N TYR A 400 -5.48 -14.35 -1.96
CA TYR A 400 -4.03 -14.31 -1.79
C TYR A 400 -3.37 -15.70 -1.64
N GLY A 401 -4.03 -16.63 -0.93
CA GLY A 401 -3.49 -17.98 -0.77
C GLY A 401 -3.47 -18.83 -2.04
N ALA A 402 -4.06 -18.38 -3.16
CA ALA A 402 -3.91 -19.05 -4.45
C ALA A 402 -2.45 -18.97 -4.97
N GLU A 403 -1.80 -17.80 -4.84
CA GLU A 403 -0.39 -17.61 -5.20
C GLU A 403 0.52 -18.46 -4.31
N ILE A 404 0.26 -18.47 -3.00
CA ILE A 404 1.02 -19.31 -2.05
C ILE A 404 0.87 -20.79 -2.40
N ALA A 405 -0.35 -21.27 -2.64
CA ALA A 405 -0.57 -22.66 -2.99
C ALA A 405 0.09 -23.05 -4.32
N ALA A 406 0.03 -22.19 -5.34
CA ALA A 406 0.67 -22.42 -6.62
C ALA A 406 2.20 -22.53 -6.48
N ARG A 407 2.82 -21.60 -5.75
CA ARG A 407 4.28 -21.61 -5.56
C ARG A 407 4.75 -22.77 -4.68
N ILE A 408 4.01 -23.12 -3.63
CA ILE A 408 4.27 -24.34 -2.85
C ILE A 408 4.19 -25.57 -3.76
N ALA A 409 3.16 -25.68 -4.60
CA ALA A 409 3.00 -26.82 -5.49
C ALA A 409 4.10 -26.91 -6.56
N ASP A 410 4.69 -25.78 -6.96
CA ASP A 410 5.82 -25.76 -7.91
C ASP A 410 7.15 -26.09 -7.21
N GLN A 411 7.43 -25.47 -6.05
CA GLN A 411 8.77 -25.47 -5.44
C GLN A 411 8.94 -26.49 -4.32
N CYS A 412 7.84 -26.91 -3.67
CA CYS A 412 7.86 -27.83 -2.53
C CYS A 412 7.29 -29.21 -2.85
N PHE A 413 6.85 -29.47 -4.09
CA PHE A 413 6.21 -30.74 -4.45
C PHE A 413 6.93 -32.01 -3.96
N PRO A 414 8.28 -32.12 -4.04
CA PRO A 414 8.98 -33.32 -3.57
C PRO A 414 8.85 -33.59 -2.06
N TRP A 415 8.39 -32.61 -1.28
CA TRP A 415 8.24 -32.70 0.17
C TRP A 415 6.78 -32.86 0.62
N LEU A 416 5.81 -32.86 -0.30
CA LEU A 416 4.39 -32.90 0.04
C LEU A 416 3.87 -34.34 0.06
N ASP A 417 3.33 -34.76 1.22
CA ASP A 417 2.64 -36.04 1.38
C ASP A 417 1.13 -35.92 1.16
N ALA A 418 0.62 -34.69 1.01
CA ALA A 418 -0.80 -34.39 0.83
C ALA A 418 -0.99 -33.12 -0.03
N PRO A 419 -2.17 -32.91 -0.65
CA PRO A 419 -2.41 -31.71 -1.45
C PRO A 419 -2.33 -30.43 -0.60
N VAL A 420 -1.87 -29.32 -1.20
CA VAL A 420 -1.94 -28.01 -0.54
C VAL A 420 -3.40 -27.63 -0.33
N LYS A 421 -3.82 -27.58 0.94
CA LYS A 421 -5.20 -27.23 1.31
C LYS A 421 -5.31 -25.72 1.53
N ARG A 422 -6.45 -25.15 1.18
CA ARG A 422 -6.77 -23.74 1.47
C ARG A 422 -8.02 -23.66 2.33
N VAL A 423 -7.99 -22.76 3.31
CA VAL A 423 -9.15 -22.40 4.14
C VAL A 423 -9.33 -20.90 4.03
N ALA A 424 -10.44 -20.47 3.46
CA ALA A 424 -10.65 -19.06 3.12
C ALA A 424 -12.12 -18.67 3.19
N SER A 425 -12.41 -17.37 3.04
CA SER A 425 -13.79 -16.91 2.97
C SER A 425 -14.50 -17.47 1.74
N THR A 426 -15.81 -17.66 1.82
CA THR A 426 -16.63 -18.00 0.66
C THR A 426 -16.56 -16.89 -0.41
N ASP A 427 -16.86 -17.23 -1.67
CA ASP A 427 -16.84 -16.29 -2.81
C ASP A 427 -18.06 -15.36 -2.82
N THR A 428 -18.24 -14.59 -1.74
CA THR A 428 -19.33 -13.63 -1.56
C THR A 428 -18.91 -12.47 -0.65
N PHE A 429 -19.79 -11.48 -0.48
CA PHE A 429 -19.57 -10.37 0.44
C PHE A 429 -20.10 -10.68 1.83
N VAL A 430 -19.39 -10.19 2.86
CA VAL A 430 -19.82 -10.33 4.27
C VAL A 430 -21.21 -9.72 4.47
N GLY A 431 -22.15 -10.54 4.93
CA GLY A 431 -23.52 -10.15 5.21
C GLY A 431 -23.67 -9.36 6.52
N TYR A 432 -24.76 -8.60 6.64
CA TYR A 432 -25.05 -7.85 7.87
C TYR A 432 -25.47 -8.74 9.05
N ALA A 433 -26.20 -9.83 8.77
CA ALA A 433 -26.63 -10.76 9.81
C ALA A 433 -25.42 -11.57 10.34
N PRO A 434 -25.25 -11.70 11.67
CA PRO A 434 -24.10 -12.39 12.25
C PRO A 434 -23.87 -13.81 11.71
N ASP A 435 -24.94 -14.59 11.55
CA ASP A 435 -24.83 -15.98 11.07
C ASP A 435 -24.33 -16.04 9.61
N LEU A 436 -24.59 -15.00 8.80
CA LEU A 436 -24.01 -14.90 7.47
C LEU A 436 -22.52 -14.59 7.54
N GLU A 437 -22.10 -13.63 8.38
CA GLU A 437 -20.66 -13.34 8.59
C GLU A 437 -19.92 -14.59 9.08
N ASP A 438 -20.49 -15.33 10.04
CA ASP A 438 -19.91 -16.54 10.59
C ASP A 438 -19.79 -17.66 9.54
N TYR A 439 -20.78 -17.80 8.64
CA TYR A 439 -20.72 -18.77 7.53
C TYR A 439 -19.74 -18.35 6.41
N ILE A 440 -19.58 -17.04 6.19
CA ILE A 440 -18.78 -16.52 5.08
C ILE A 440 -17.29 -16.56 5.40
N LEU A 441 -16.91 -16.17 6.61
CA LEU A 441 -15.53 -16.04 7.04
C LEU A 441 -14.99 -17.35 7.64
N PRO A 442 -13.68 -17.65 7.53
CA PRO A 442 -13.08 -18.82 8.15
C PRO A 442 -13.34 -18.88 9.65
N GLN A 443 -13.82 -20.03 10.12
CA GLN A 443 -14.00 -20.34 11.53
C GLN A 443 -12.93 -21.30 12.06
N VAL A 444 -12.89 -21.44 13.39
CA VAL A 444 -11.97 -22.36 14.08
C VAL A 444 -12.26 -23.80 13.64
N GLU A 445 -13.54 -24.13 13.47
CA GLU A 445 -14.04 -25.44 13.07
C GLU A 445 -13.58 -25.81 11.65
N ASP A 446 -13.59 -24.86 10.71
CA ASP A 446 -13.13 -25.07 9.33
C ASP A 446 -11.63 -25.41 9.30
N LEU A 447 -10.83 -24.68 10.09
CA LEU A 447 -9.40 -24.92 10.26
C LEU A 447 -9.13 -26.27 10.91
N ALA A 448 -9.83 -26.58 12.01
CA ALA A 448 -9.69 -27.85 12.72
C ALA A 448 -10.05 -29.04 11.82
N GLN A 449 -11.12 -28.93 11.02
CA GLN A 449 -11.51 -29.94 10.06
C GLN A 449 -10.46 -30.13 8.96
N ALA A 450 -9.97 -29.03 8.37
CA ALA A 450 -8.93 -29.10 7.35
C ALA A 450 -7.61 -29.72 7.88
N MET A 451 -7.22 -29.40 9.12
CA MET A 451 -6.06 -30.00 9.77
C MET A 451 -6.22 -31.52 9.95
N ARG A 452 -7.40 -32.00 10.41
CA ARG A 452 -7.69 -33.45 10.53
C ARG A 452 -7.66 -34.17 9.19
N GLU A 453 -8.29 -33.59 8.17
CA GLU A 453 -8.31 -34.14 6.82
C GLU A 453 -6.90 -34.30 6.27
N LEU A 454 -6.05 -33.29 6.43
CA LEU A 454 -4.69 -33.32 5.91
C LEU A 454 -3.79 -34.26 6.71
N HIS A 455 -3.96 -34.30 8.04
CA HIS A 455 -3.22 -35.21 8.89
C HIS A 455 -3.46 -36.68 8.54
N ALA A 456 -4.67 -37.03 8.09
CA ALA A 456 -5.08 -38.41 7.80
C ALA A 456 -4.50 -39.04 6.51
N PHE A 457 -3.86 -38.26 5.63
CA PHE A 457 -3.05 -38.79 4.52
C PHE A 457 -1.83 -39.54 5.06
#